data_AF-A0ABD2MRD8-F1
#
_entry.id   AF-A0ABD2MRD8-F1
#
_cell.length_a   1.000
_cell.length_b   1.000
_cell.length_c   1.000
_cell.angle_alpha   90.00
_cell.angle_beta   90.00
_cell.angle_gamma   90.00
#
_symmetry.space_group_name_H-M   'P 1'
#
loop_
_entity.id
_entity.type
_entity.pdbx_description
1 polymer ?
#
loop_
_entity_poly.entity_id
_entity_poly.type
_entity_poly.pdbx_seq_one_letter_code
_entity_poly.pdbx_strand_id
1 'polypeptide(L)'
;NCVDYYNMSLSSENKTNILNAYNGLRNFVASGGYINETHFNFPEASGMNMLRWKDELSIIAQKWADQCLLNEKHDECRDIQDYSVGQNVYIVEVDSKSEIPLFSEIYKKRWARVMKNLNLRDLIEFNISASTGFKSFSQSIWDTTQYIGCGASLFRNTQQDNESQMRTFRFVCNFGPKGNIPNVASYKIGQPCTECSEHVCHSKYHNLCGSKENKISDIPTNHMGKLFEHVSGTWDWKTKLMSKRIYPKKMPGIWFNGECRCNYIYRSKGMTSSYNYYYIILVLWTII
;
A
#
# COMPACT_ATOMS: atom_id res chain seq x y z
N ASN A 1 5.90 20.72 9.68
CA ASN A 1 5.12 20.19 10.83
C ASN A 1 5.61 18.82 11.28
N CYS A 2 6.79 18.37 10.85
CA CYS A 2 7.31 17.05 11.17
C CYS A 2 8.45 17.18 12.18
N VAL A 3 8.32 16.53 13.34
CA VAL A 3 9.38 16.41 14.35
C VAL A 3 9.65 14.93 14.56
N ASP A 4 10.86 14.57 14.96
CA ASP A 4 11.24 13.18 15.25
C ASP A 4 10.91 12.22 14.10
N TYR A 5 11.05 12.72 12.86
CA TYR A 5 10.77 11.98 11.64
C TYR A 5 11.72 10.81 11.47
N TYR A 6 11.16 9.67 11.12
CA TYR A 6 11.85 8.44 10.78
C TYR A 6 11.31 7.90 9.46
N ASN A 7 12.20 7.82 8.46
CA ASN A 7 11.90 7.16 7.19
C ASN A 7 11.88 5.65 7.43
N MET A 8 10.72 5.02 7.23
CA MET A 8 10.56 3.59 7.38
C MET A 8 10.75 2.90 6.03
N SER A 9 12.00 2.77 5.61
CA SER A 9 12.34 2.04 4.40
C SER A 9 11.89 0.58 4.53
N LEU A 10 11.05 0.13 3.60
CA LEU A 10 10.53 -1.23 3.59
C LEU A 10 11.62 -2.22 3.16
N SER A 11 11.93 -3.18 4.02
CA SER A 11 12.84 -4.29 3.68
C SER A 11 12.22 -5.19 2.60
N SER A 12 13.04 -6.01 1.94
CA SER A 12 12.55 -7.02 0.99
C SER A 12 11.53 -7.97 1.64
N GLU A 13 11.75 -8.33 2.91
CA GLU A 13 10.80 -9.13 3.68
C GLU A 13 9.47 -8.40 3.88
N ASN A 14 9.49 -7.10 4.21
CA ASN A 14 8.27 -6.31 4.33
C ASN A 14 7.51 -6.24 3.00
N LYS A 15 8.19 -6.00 1.88
CA LYS A 15 7.58 -5.99 0.54
C LYS A 15 6.89 -7.33 0.25
N THR A 16 7.57 -8.45 0.52
CA THR A 16 7.03 -9.80 0.35
C THR A 16 5.83 -10.06 1.25
N ASN A 17 5.88 -9.67 2.53
CA ASN A 17 4.78 -9.87 3.47
C ASN A 17 3.54 -9.03 3.09
N ILE A 18 3.74 -7.80 2.59
CA ILE A 18 2.67 -6.97 2.05
C ILE A 18 2.04 -7.66 0.83
N LEU A 19 2.86 -8.05 -0.16
CA LEU A 19 2.36 -8.75 -1.35
C LEU A 19 1.58 -10.03 -1.00
N ASN A 20 2.13 -10.84 -0.09
CA ASN A 20 1.48 -12.07 0.35
C ASN A 20 0.13 -11.80 1.01
N ALA A 21 0.01 -10.74 1.82
CA ALA A 21 -1.25 -10.36 2.45
C ALA A 21 -2.31 -9.93 1.43
N TYR A 22 -1.95 -9.09 0.46
CA TYR A 22 -2.89 -8.64 -0.57
C TYR A 22 -3.27 -9.78 -1.53
N ASN A 23 -2.31 -10.58 -2.02
CA ASN A 23 -2.61 -11.70 -2.89
C ASN A 23 -3.37 -12.83 -2.15
N GLY A 24 -3.12 -13.02 -0.86
CA GLY A 24 -3.92 -13.91 -0.02
C GLY A 24 -5.38 -13.47 0.05
N LEU A 25 -5.64 -12.18 0.28
CA LEU A 25 -7.00 -11.61 0.24
C LEU A 25 -7.64 -11.81 -1.14
N ARG A 26 -6.94 -11.44 -2.22
CA ARG A 26 -7.46 -11.56 -3.58
C ARG A 26 -7.81 -13.00 -3.93
N ASN A 27 -6.94 -13.95 -3.59
CA ASN A 27 -7.17 -15.37 -3.83
C ASN A 27 -8.38 -15.91 -3.06
N PHE A 28 -8.59 -15.40 -1.84
CA PHE A 28 -9.74 -15.74 -1.02
C PHE A 28 -11.05 -15.16 -1.59
N VAL A 29 -11.07 -13.90 -2.01
CA VAL A 29 -12.27 -13.33 -2.63
C VAL A 29 -12.56 -13.99 -3.97
N ALA A 30 -11.54 -14.21 -4.80
CA ALA A 30 -11.69 -14.84 -6.10
C ALA A 30 -12.23 -16.27 -6.03
N SER A 31 -11.95 -17.01 -4.94
CA SER A 31 -12.52 -18.35 -4.72
C SER A 31 -13.99 -18.34 -4.33
N GLY A 32 -14.62 -17.19 -4.14
CA GLY A 32 -15.95 -17.08 -3.55
C GLY A 32 -15.95 -17.03 -2.02
N GLY A 33 -14.77 -16.85 -1.40
CA GLY A 33 -14.65 -16.72 0.05
C GLY A 33 -14.69 -18.04 0.80
N TYR A 34 -14.21 -19.12 0.19
CA TYR A 34 -14.03 -20.41 0.85
C TYR A 34 -12.65 -20.49 1.51
N ILE A 35 -12.62 -20.57 2.84
CA ILE A 35 -11.49 -21.07 3.63
C ILE A 35 -12.06 -22.02 4.68
N ASN A 36 -11.73 -23.31 4.58
CA ASN A 36 -12.24 -24.34 5.48
C ASN A 36 -13.78 -24.29 5.57
N GLU A 37 -14.36 -24.39 6.77
CA GLU A 37 -15.81 -24.34 7.03
C GLU A 37 -16.40 -22.92 7.03
N THR A 38 -15.58 -21.87 6.81
CA THR A 38 -16.07 -20.49 6.76
C THR A 38 -16.36 -20.08 5.32
N HIS A 39 -17.57 -19.61 5.07
CA HIS A 39 -18.01 -19.15 3.76
C HIS A 39 -18.57 -17.73 3.80
N PHE A 40 -17.93 -16.81 3.08
CA PHE A 40 -18.36 -15.41 2.95
C PHE A 40 -19.29 -15.18 1.74
N ASN A 41 -19.57 -16.21 0.93
CA ASN A 41 -20.43 -16.13 -0.27
C ASN A 41 -20.04 -15.01 -1.25
N PHE A 42 -18.75 -14.73 -1.45
CA PHE A 42 -18.38 -13.78 -2.52
C PHE A 42 -18.76 -14.37 -3.88
N PRO A 43 -19.17 -13.55 -4.86
CA PRO A 43 -19.13 -13.96 -6.25
C PRO A 43 -17.69 -14.36 -6.60
N GLU A 44 -17.50 -15.49 -7.26
CA GLU A 44 -16.18 -15.90 -7.76
C GLU A 44 -15.67 -14.91 -8.81
N ALA A 45 -14.34 -14.79 -8.95
CA ALA A 45 -13.73 -13.85 -9.88
C ALA A 45 -13.07 -14.57 -11.07
N SER A 46 -13.55 -14.30 -12.28
CA SER A 46 -13.07 -14.99 -13.49
C SER A 46 -11.64 -14.62 -13.89
N GLY A 47 -11.22 -13.37 -13.59
CA GLY A 47 -9.97 -12.78 -14.10
C GLY A 47 -9.17 -11.96 -13.09
N MET A 48 -9.19 -12.32 -11.80
CA MET A 48 -8.49 -11.56 -10.75
C MET A 48 -6.97 -11.63 -10.90
N ASN A 49 -6.30 -10.51 -11.23
CA ASN A 49 -4.84 -10.51 -11.37
C ASN A 49 -4.11 -10.72 -10.04
N MET A 50 -3.01 -11.47 -10.04
CA MET A 50 -2.03 -11.43 -8.95
C MET A 50 -1.29 -10.09 -8.96
N LEU A 51 -1.16 -9.46 -7.79
CA LEU A 51 -0.36 -8.25 -7.63
C LEU A 51 1.13 -8.56 -7.63
N ARG A 52 1.91 -7.68 -8.27
CA ARG A 52 3.37 -7.66 -8.28
C ARG A 52 3.87 -6.35 -7.68
N TRP A 53 5.06 -6.37 -7.10
CA TRP A 53 5.65 -5.14 -6.58
C TRP A 53 6.15 -4.28 -7.73
N LYS A 54 5.87 -2.97 -7.71
CA LYS A 54 6.46 -1.98 -8.62
C LYS A 54 7.14 -0.89 -7.80
N ASP A 55 8.47 -0.81 -7.90
CA ASP A 55 9.27 0.12 -7.08
C ASP A 55 8.93 1.59 -7.35
N GLU A 56 8.59 1.95 -8.60
CA GLU A 56 8.13 3.31 -8.93
C GLU A 56 6.91 3.73 -8.09
N LEU A 57 5.90 2.84 -7.96
CA LEU A 57 4.73 3.09 -7.11
C LEU A 57 5.11 3.23 -5.63
N SER A 58 6.08 2.43 -5.17
CA SER A 58 6.60 2.48 -3.80
C SER A 58 7.33 3.78 -3.50
N ILE A 59 8.16 4.27 -4.43
CA ILE A 59 8.85 5.55 -4.32
C ILE A 59 7.84 6.69 -4.20
N ILE A 60 6.79 6.70 -5.04
CA ILE A 60 5.73 7.71 -4.96
C ILE A 60 4.98 7.63 -3.63
N ALA A 61 4.61 6.42 -3.19
CA ALA A 61 3.92 6.19 -1.93
C ALA A 61 4.76 6.64 -0.71
N GLN A 62 6.06 6.35 -0.72
CA GLN A 62 7.00 6.78 0.32
C GLN A 62 7.06 8.31 0.41
N LYS A 63 7.15 8.98 -0.73
CA LYS A 63 7.20 10.44 -0.74
C LYS A 63 5.92 11.08 -0.25
N TRP A 64 4.77 10.42 -0.46
CA TRP A 64 3.52 10.84 0.16
C TRP A 64 3.49 10.59 1.67
N ALA A 65 3.99 9.44 2.14
CA ALA A 65 4.16 9.17 3.57
C ALA A 65 4.98 10.27 4.25
N ASP A 66 6.06 10.71 3.60
CA ASP A 66 6.99 11.72 4.09
C ASP A 66 6.42 13.14 4.21
N GLN A 67 5.19 13.41 3.75
CA GLN A 67 4.59 14.75 3.86
C GLN A 67 4.20 15.12 5.30
N CYS A 68 4.21 14.17 6.23
CA CYS A 68 3.87 14.35 7.64
C CYS A 68 2.49 15.00 7.87
N LEU A 69 1.51 14.56 7.07
CA LEU A 69 0.14 15.05 7.06
C LEU A 69 -0.75 14.17 7.97
N LEU A 70 -1.52 14.80 8.86
CA LEU A 70 -2.38 14.10 9.83
C LEU A 70 -3.70 13.64 9.21
N ASN A 71 -4.30 14.48 8.37
CA ASN A 71 -5.69 14.33 7.95
C ASN A 71 -5.83 14.10 6.44
N GLU A 72 -4.80 14.45 5.65
CA GLU A 72 -4.81 14.25 4.22
C GLU A 72 -4.62 12.77 3.86
N LYS A 73 -5.66 12.21 3.24
CA LYS A 73 -5.72 10.78 2.88
C LYS A 73 -5.22 10.48 1.48
N HIS A 74 -5.25 11.43 0.55
CA HIS A 74 -4.86 11.20 -0.84
C HIS A 74 -4.07 12.38 -1.40
N ASP A 75 -2.99 12.10 -2.14
CA ASP A 75 -2.37 13.10 -3.01
C ASP A 75 -3.21 13.30 -4.28
N GLU A 76 -2.93 14.34 -5.04
CA GLU A 76 -3.52 14.52 -6.38
C GLU A 76 -2.56 14.01 -7.48
N CYS A 77 -1.28 13.87 -7.14
CA CYS A 77 -0.18 13.66 -8.07
C CYS A 77 0.54 12.33 -7.78
N ARG A 78 0.01 11.25 -8.34
CA ARG A 78 0.60 9.89 -8.19
C ARG A 78 0.48 9.01 -9.42
N ASP A 79 -0.18 9.51 -10.45
CA ASP A 79 -0.33 8.81 -11.72
C ASP A 79 1.04 8.70 -12.39
N ILE A 80 1.26 7.60 -13.10
CA ILE A 80 2.47 7.35 -13.88
C ILE A 80 2.12 7.33 -15.36
N GLN A 81 3.13 7.35 -16.23
CA GLN A 81 2.94 7.45 -17.69
C GLN A 81 1.93 6.43 -18.25
N ASP A 82 1.93 5.22 -17.70
CA ASP A 82 1.13 4.11 -18.23
C ASP A 82 -0.34 4.12 -17.79
N TYR A 83 -0.65 4.68 -16.60
CA TYR A 83 -1.98 4.57 -16.00
C TYR A 83 -2.17 5.46 -14.77
N SER A 84 -3.44 5.76 -14.48
CA SER A 84 -3.83 6.32 -13.19
C SER A 84 -3.60 5.36 -12.03
N VAL A 85 -3.31 5.91 -10.85
CA VAL A 85 -2.92 5.16 -9.66
C VAL A 85 -3.97 5.31 -8.54
N GLY A 86 -4.39 4.18 -7.97
CA GLY A 86 -5.20 4.13 -6.75
C GLY A 86 -4.33 4.27 -5.50
N GLN A 87 -4.91 4.66 -4.36
CA GLN A 87 -4.13 4.84 -3.13
C GLN A 87 -4.94 4.45 -1.88
N ASN A 88 -4.34 3.63 -1.03
CA ASN A 88 -4.81 3.38 0.33
C ASN A 88 -3.86 4.05 1.32
N VAL A 89 -4.41 4.82 2.26
CA VAL A 89 -3.65 5.46 3.33
C VAL A 89 -4.16 5.01 4.69
N TYR A 90 -3.21 4.54 5.49
CA TYR A 90 -3.39 4.17 6.88
C TYR A 90 -2.63 5.15 7.75
N ILE A 91 -3.34 5.74 8.72
CA ILE A 91 -2.78 6.65 9.72
C ILE A 91 -3.27 6.13 11.07
N VAL A 92 -2.34 5.99 12.01
CA VAL A 92 -2.63 5.67 13.41
C VAL A 92 -1.63 6.40 14.30
N GLU A 93 -2.07 6.80 15.48
CA GLU A 93 -1.17 7.27 16.52
C GLU A 93 -0.70 6.08 17.34
N VAL A 94 0.61 6.01 17.57
CA VAL A 94 1.28 4.98 18.39
C VAL A 94 2.05 5.68 19.50
N ASP A 95 2.09 5.09 20.69
CA ASP A 95 2.99 5.58 21.73
C ASP A 95 4.44 5.46 21.23
N SER A 96 5.29 6.44 21.54
CA SER A 96 6.74 6.41 21.28
C SER A 96 7.44 5.11 21.66
N LYS A 97 6.91 4.37 22.65
CA LYS A 97 7.44 3.10 23.16
C LYS A 97 6.78 1.88 22.52
N SER A 98 5.67 2.05 21.80
CA SER A 98 4.97 0.97 21.12
C SER A 98 5.72 0.53 19.87
N GLU A 99 5.67 -0.78 19.61
CA GLU A 99 6.10 -1.34 18.33
C GLU A 99 5.16 -0.89 17.20
N ILE A 100 5.75 -0.74 16.01
CA ILE A 100 5.00 -0.36 14.83
C ILE A 100 4.27 -1.60 14.30
N PRO A 101 2.98 -1.50 13.94
CA PRO A 101 2.24 -2.65 13.43
C PRO A 101 2.95 -3.30 12.25
N LEU A 102 2.95 -4.64 12.20
CA LEU A 102 3.41 -5.38 11.03
C LEU A 102 2.68 -4.89 9.78
N PHE A 103 3.43 -4.53 8.73
CA PHE A 103 2.85 -3.96 7.52
C PHE A 103 1.76 -4.83 6.87
N SER A 104 1.91 -6.15 6.95
CA SER A 104 0.95 -7.14 6.48
C SER A 104 -0.35 -7.18 7.29
N GLU A 105 -0.34 -6.76 8.55
CA GLU A 105 -1.50 -6.81 9.47
C GLU A 105 -2.33 -5.53 9.45
N ILE A 106 -1.75 -4.42 8.99
CA ILE A 106 -2.39 -3.09 8.99
C ILE A 106 -3.78 -3.12 8.35
N TYR A 107 -3.88 -3.74 7.18
CA TYR A 107 -5.12 -3.79 6.42
C TYR A 107 -6.01 -4.98 6.76
N LYS A 108 -5.47 -6.10 7.27
CA LYS A 108 -6.26 -7.31 7.59
C LYS A 108 -7.42 -7.04 8.54
N LYS A 109 -7.17 -6.31 9.63
CA LYS A 109 -8.24 -5.93 10.57
C LYS A 109 -9.29 -5.02 9.94
N ARG A 110 -8.88 -4.14 9.01
CA ARG A 110 -9.82 -3.27 8.27
C ARG A 110 -10.65 -4.08 7.29
N TRP A 111 -10.04 -4.99 6.53
CA TRP A 111 -10.74 -5.90 5.62
C TRP A 111 -11.75 -6.76 6.38
N ALA A 112 -11.35 -7.37 7.49
CA ALA A 112 -12.25 -8.17 8.32
C ALA A 112 -13.47 -7.37 8.80
N ARG A 113 -13.28 -6.10 9.19
CA ARG A 113 -14.39 -5.20 9.56
C ARG A 113 -15.32 -4.87 8.39
N VAL A 114 -14.77 -4.68 7.18
CA VAL A 114 -15.57 -4.45 5.98
C VAL A 114 -16.38 -5.69 5.64
N MET A 115 -15.73 -6.86 5.58
CA MET A 115 -16.37 -8.13 5.20
C MET A 115 -17.52 -8.53 6.13
N LYS A 116 -17.45 -8.20 7.44
CA LYS A 116 -18.55 -8.46 8.39
C LYS A 116 -19.86 -7.77 8.03
N ASN A 117 -19.82 -6.63 7.36
CA ASN A 117 -20.99 -5.81 7.05
C ASN A 117 -21.11 -5.55 5.55
N LEU A 118 -20.47 -6.36 4.71
CA LEU A 118 -20.41 -6.10 3.28
C LEU A 118 -21.73 -6.51 2.62
N ASN A 119 -22.33 -5.59 1.87
CA ASN A 119 -23.35 -5.94 0.89
C ASN A 119 -22.64 -6.33 -0.42
N LEU A 120 -22.79 -7.57 -0.85
CA LEU A 120 -22.14 -8.07 -2.07
C LEU A 120 -22.53 -7.27 -3.32
N ARG A 121 -23.69 -6.63 -3.34
CA ARG A 121 -24.11 -5.72 -4.43
C ARG A 121 -23.14 -4.56 -4.62
N ASP A 122 -22.50 -4.08 -3.54
CA ASP A 122 -21.52 -3.00 -3.61
C ASP A 122 -20.26 -3.42 -4.40
N LEU A 123 -20.01 -4.73 -4.57
CA LEU A 123 -18.92 -5.26 -5.39
C LEU A 123 -19.26 -5.26 -6.88
N ILE A 124 -20.55 -5.29 -7.23
CA ILE A 124 -21.04 -5.32 -8.62
C ILE A 124 -21.10 -3.89 -9.18
N GLU A 125 -21.47 -2.92 -8.35
CA GLU A 125 -21.56 -1.51 -8.71
C GLU A 125 -20.80 -0.67 -7.68
N PHE A 126 -19.56 -0.29 -8.01
CA PHE A 126 -18.77 0.53 -7.10
C PHE A 126 -19.41 1.91 -6.88
N ASN A 127 -19.83 2.19 -5.65
CA ASN A 127 -20.37 3.47 -5.22
C ASN A 127 -19.27 4.38 -4.67
N ILE A 128 -19.05 5.54 -5.29
CA ILE A 128 -18.05 6.54 -4.86
C ILE A 128 -18.32 7.10 -3.45
N SER A 129 -19.60 7.11 -3.04
CA SER A 129 -20.07 7.55 -1.73
C SER A 129 -19.88 6.50 -0.64
N ALA A 130 -19.37 5.32 -0.97
CA ALA A 130 -19.10 4.27 0.00
C ALA A 130 -18.06 4.70 1.05
N SER A 131 -18.09 4.02 2.20
CA SER A 131 -17.20 4.31 3.31
C SER A 131 -15.72 4.23 2.91
N THR A 132 -14.85 4.99 3.59
CA THR A 132 -13.39 4.92 3.34
C THR A 132 -12.86 3.49 3.52
N GLY A 133 -13.43 2.72 4.46
CA GLY A 133 -13.08 1.32 4.68
C GLY A 133 -13.41 0.46 3.47
N PHE A 134 -14.63 0.57 2.93
CA PHE A 134 -15.03 -0.15 1.73
C PHE A 134 -14.19 0.24 0.52
N LYS A 135 -13.93 1.54 0.30
CA LYS A 135 -13.07 1.99 -0.82
C LYS A 135 -11.65 1.43 -0.73
N SER A 136 -11.10 1.34 0.48
CA SER A 136 -9.79 0.72 0.67
C SER A 136 -9.83 -0.78 0.36
N PHE A 137 -10.90 -1.48 0.77
CA PHE A 137 -11.10 -2.91 0.52
C PHE A 137 -11.29 -3.23 -0.96
N SER A 138 -12.21 -2.54 -1.64
CA SER A 138 -12.48 -2.70 -3.09
C SER A 138 -11.23 -2.47 -3.93
N GLN A 139 -10.42 -1.45 -3.61
CA GLN A 139 -9.13 -1.25 -4.28
C GLN A 139 -8.16 -2.44 -4.08
N SER A 140 -8.15 -3.07 -2.90
CA SER A 140 -7.33 -4.25 -2.62
C SER A 140 -7.72 -5.45 -3.48
N ILE A 141 -9.00 -5.56 -3.87
CA ILE A 141 -9.56 -6.68 -4.63
C ILE A 141 -9.94 -6.30 -6.07
N TRP A 142 -9.46 -5.17 -6.57
CA TRP A 142 -9.81 -4.74 -7.92
C TRP A 142 -9.13 -5.63 -8.97
N ASP A 143 -9.88 -6.32 -9.82
CA ASP A 143 -9.34 -7.41 -10.67
C ASP A 143 -8.24 -6.97 -11.64
N THR A 144 -8.41 -5.81 -12.26
CA THR A 144 -7.51 -5.23 -13.26
C THR A 144 -6.28 -4.57 -12.67
N THR A 145 -6.24 -4.32 -11.34
CA THR A 145 -5.02 -3.85 -10.68
C THR A 145 -3.98 -4.98 -10.67
N GLN A 146 -2.76 -4.68 -11.14
CA GLN A 146 -1.67 -5.63 -11.30
C GLN A 146 -0.45 -5.33 -10.44
N TYR A 147 -0.30 -4.07 -10.00
CA TYR A 147 0.89 -3.59 -9.33
C TYR A 147 0.53 -2.91 -8.01
N ILE A 148 1.40 -3.11 -7.03
CA ILE A 148 1.37 -2.42 -5.75
C ILE A 148 2.76 -1.89 -5.42
N GLY A 149 2.83 -0.71 -4.80
CA GLY A 149 4.03 -0.23 -4.15
C GLY A 149 3.66 0.62 -2.94
N CYS A 150 4.31 0.37 -1.81
CA CYS A 150 3.98 1.04 -0.55
C CYS A 150 5.17 1.81 0.01
N GLY A 151 4.89 2.73 0.94
CA GLY A 151 5.89 3.47 1.70
C GLY A 151 5.34 3.88 3.06
N ALA A 152 6.24 4.15 4.01
CA ALA A 152 5.87 4.40 5.39
C ALA A 152 6.75 5.45 6.06
N SER A 153 6.17 6.15 7.02
CA SER A 153 6.88 7.11 7.86
C SER A 153 6.35 7.08 9.27
N LEU A 154 7.23 7.29 10.24
CA LEU A 154 6.86 7.54 11.62
C LEU A 154 7.34 8.95 12.00
N PHE A 155 6.45 9.77 12.55
CA PHE A 155 6.81 11.14 12.93
C PHE A 155 5.94 11.65 14.07
N ARG A 156 6.38 12.68 14.78
CA ARG A 156 5.54 13.48 15.66
C ARG A 156 5.07 14.72 14.90
N ASN A 157 3.80 15.07 15.02
CA ASN A 157 3.28 16.26 14.37
C ASN A 157 3.34 17.47 15.32
N THR A 158 3.82 18.61 14.85
CA THR A 158 3.87 19.86 15.65
C THR A 158 2.49 20.40 16.04
N GLN A 159 1.42 19.91 15.44
CA GLN A 159 0.04 20.26 15.79
C GLN A 159 -0.55 19.37 16.89
N GLN A 160 0.12 18.26 17.24
CA GLN A 160 -0.24 17.47 18.41
C GLN A 160 0.31 18.14 19.67
N ASP A 161 -0.33 17.90 20.80
CA ASP A 161 0.10 18.40 22.10
C ASP A 161 1.58 18.09 22.34
N ASN A 162 2.37 19.11 22.71
CA ASN A 162 3.81 19.00 22.85
C ASN A 162 4.21 18.07 24.02
N GLU A 163 3.30 17.84 24.98
CA GLU A 163 3.49 16.90 26.08
C GLU A 163 3.21 15.44 25.68
N SER A 164 2.54 15.23 24.54
CA SER A 164 2.20 13.91 24.03
C SER A 164 3.44 13.17 23.51
N GLN A 165 3.67 11.98 24.05
CA GLN A 165 4.68 11.04 23.54
C GLN A 165 4.19 10.25 22.32
N MET A 166 3.07 10.65 21.72
CA MET A 166 2.50 9.96 20.58
C MET A 166 3.27 10.28 19.29
N ARG A 167 3.41 9.27 18.43
CA ARG A 167 3.91 9.39 17.07
C ARG A 167 2.83 8.96 16.10
N THR A 168 2.73 9.65 14.98
CA THR A 168 1.91 9.25 13.86
C THR A 168 2.67 8.26 12.99
N PHE A 169 2.15 7.03 12.91
CA PHE A 169 2.56 6.06 11.90
C PHE A 169 1.66 6.20 10.68
N ARG A 170 2.28 6.48 9.52
CA ARG A 170 1.61 6.67 8.24
C ARG A 170 2.12 5.64 7.24
N PHE A 171 1.20 4.86 6.69
CA PHE A 171 1.48 3.81 5.70
C PHE A 171 0.62 4.02 4.46
N VAL A 172 1.27 4.16 3.31
CA VAL A 172 0.66 4.47 2.02
C VAL A 172 0.92 3.30 1.08
N CYS A 173 -0.10 2.82 0.38
CA CYS A 173 0.05 1.87 -0.73
C CYS A 173 -0.60 2.44 -1.98
N ASN A 174 0.15 2.46 -3.08
CA ASN A 174 -0.30 2.85 -4.40
C ASN A 174 -0.58 1.59 -5.25
N PHE A 175 -1.62 1.66 -6.08
CA PHE A 175 -2.15 0.54 -6.86
C PHE A 175 -2.27 0.90 -8.34
N GLY A 176 -1.74 0.06 -9.21
CA GLY A 176 -1.69 0.31 -10.65
C GLY A 176 -2.15 -0.89 -11.49
N PRO A 177 -3.00 -0.69 -12.50
CA PRO A 177 -3.87 0.47 -12.72
C PRO A 177 -4.84 0.73 -11.55
N LYS A 178 -5.33 1.97 -11.45
CA LYS A 178 -6.30 2.42 -10.45
C LYS A 178 -7.60 1.61 -10.53
N GLY A 179 -8.12 1.22 -9.37
CA GLY A 179 -9.46 0.65 -9.22
C GLY A 179 -10.49 1.69 -8.76
N ASN A 180 -11.58 1.23 -8.17
CA ASN A 180 -12.64 2.08 -7.64
C ASN A 180 -13.21 3.04 -8.70
N ILE A 181 -13.39 2.52 -9.91
CA ILE A 181 -13.97 3.26 -11.01
C ILE A 181 -15.48 3.32 -10.78
N PRO A 182 -16.12 4.52 -10.77
CA PRO A 182 -17.55 4.64 -10.52
C PRO A 182 -18.37 3.78 -11.48
N ASN A 183 -19.36 3.07 -10.93
CA ASN A 183 -20.29 2.21 -11.68
C ASN A 183 -19.63 1.04 -12.43
N VAL A 184 -18.40 0.68 -12.06
CA VAL A 184 -17.72 -0.51 -12.56
C VAL A 184 -17.64 -1.54 -11.43
N ALA A 185 -17.80 -2.81 -11.76
CA ALA A 185 -17.64 -3.90 -10.81
C ALA A 185 -16.19 -3.97 -10.30
N SER A 186 -16.01 -4.36 -9.04
CA SER A 186 -14.68 -4.55 -8.45
C SER A 186 -13.92 -5.68 -9.14
N TYR A 187 -14.65 -6.67 -9.64
CA TYR A 187 -14.11 -7.74 -10.46
C TYR A 187 -15.19 -8.38 -11.32
N LYS A 188 -14.79 -9.01 -12.41
CA LYS A 188 -15.69 -9.81 -13.25
C LYS A 188 -16.10 -11.11 -12.56
N ILE A 189 -17.40 -11.39 -12.55
CA ILE A 189 -17.96 -12.58 -11.92
C ILE A 189 -17.81 -13.78 -12.86
N GLY A 190 -17.29 -14.88 -12.35
CA GLY A 190 -17.23 -16.16 -13.05
C GLY A 190 -16.24 -17.12 -12.42
N GLN A 191 -16.16 -18.33 -12.96
CA GLN A 191 -15.29 -19.37 -12.43
C GLN A 191 -13.82 -18.91 -12.45
N PRO A 192 -13.05 -19.14 -11.36
CA PRO A 192 -11.68 -18.69 -11.26
C PRO A 192 -10.83 -19.02 -12.48
N CYS A 193 -10.09 -18.01 -12.91
CA CYS A 193 -9.14 -18.06 -14.01
C CYS A 193 -9.68 -18.26 -15.43
N THR A 194 -11.00 -18.35 -15.61
CA THR A 194 -11.61 -18.48 -16.95
C THR A 194 -11.43 -17.25 -17.83
N GLU A 195 -11.07 -16.09 -17.27
CA GLU A 195 -10.70 -14.89 -18.02
C GLU A 195 -9.22 -14.48 -17.84
N CYS A 196 -8.39 -15.38 -17.30
CA CYS A 196 -6.94 -15.16 -17.33
C CYS A 196 -6.38 -15.39 -18.74
N SER A 197 -5.24 -14.77 -19.04
CA SER A 197 -4.45 -15.13 -20.22
C SER A 197 -4.15 -16.63 -20.19
N GLU A 198 -4.43 -17.31 -21.31
CA GLU A 198 -4.31 -18.77 -21.47
C GLU A 198 -5.22 -19.62 -20.54
N HIS A 199 -6.15 -19.00 -19.79
CA HIS A 199 -6.99 -19.67 -18.79
C HIS A 199 -6.21 -20.36 -17.66
N VAL A 200 -5.00 -19.86 -17.34
CA VAL A 200 -4.11 -20.48 -16.36
C VAL A 200 -4.10 -19.69 -15.05
N CYS A 201 -4.33 -20.42 -13.95
CA CYS A 201 -4.13 -19.90 -12.60
C CYS A 201 -2.66 -19.91 -12.17
N HIS A 202 -2.31 -19.00 -11.28
CA HIS A 202 -1.01 -18.96 -10.65
C HIS A 202 -0.76 -20.19 -9.76
N SER A 203 0.49 -20.67 -9.70
CA SER A 203 0.86 -21.91 -9.01
C SER A 203 0.73 -21.85 -7.49
N LYS A 204 0.91 -20.67 -6.89
CA LYS A 204 0.75 -20.45 -5.43
C LYS A 204 -0.63 -19.92 -5.06
N TYR A 205 -1.26 -19.19 -5.96
CA TYR A 205 -2.54 -18.51 -5.74
C TYR A 205 -3.53 -19.02 -6.78
N HIS A 206 -4.10 -20.19 -6.49
CA HIS A 206 -4.85 -21.01 -7.44
C HIS A 206 -6.14 -20.37 -7.99
N ASN A 207 -6.52 -19.18 -7.54
CA ASN A 207 -7.68 -18.44 -8.05
C ASN A 207 -7.29 -17.11 -8.70
N LEU A 208 -5.98 -16.85 -8.92
CA LEU A 208 -5.48 -15.60 -9.48
C LEU A 208 -4.81 -15.81 -10.84
N CYS A 209 -4.90 -14.82 -11.72
CA CYS A 209 -4.14 -14.76 -12.96
C CYS A 209 -2.66 -14.48 -12.69
N GLY A 210 -1.79 -15.21 -13.36
CA GLY A 210 -0.35 -15.01 -13.33
C GLY A 210 0.38 -16.22 -13.88
N SER A 211 1.46 -16.00 -14.64
CA SER A 211 2.30 -17.09 -15.15
C SER A 211 2.87 -17.91 -14.00
N LYS A 212 3.05 -19.23 -14.20
CA LYS A 212 3.98 -20.03 -13.41
C LYS A 212 5.34 -19.30 -13.44
N GLU A 213 5.79 -18.73 -12.33
CA GLU A 213 7.11 -18.09 -12.31
C GLU A 213 8.18 -19.09 -12.79
N ASN A 214 8.97 -18.71 -13.79
CA ASN A 214 10.24 -19.37 -14.07
C ASN A 214 11.11 -19.19 -12.83
N LYS A 215 11.24 -20.27 -12.03
CA LYS A 215 12.18 -20.49 -10.92
C LYS A 215 13.02 -19.26 -10.54
N ILE A 216 12.51 -18.40 -9.68
CA ILE A 216 13.35 -17.66 -8.74
C ILE A 216 13.37 -18.51 -7.47
N SER A 217 14.48 -19.24 -7.32
CA SER A 217 14.95 -20.05 -6.19
C SER A 217 13.99 -20.25 -5.02
N ASP A 218 13.61 -21.52 -4.85
CA ASP A 218 12.90 -22.12 -3.72
C ASP A 218 13.26 -21.50 -2.36
N ILE A 219 12.27 -20.91 -1.68
CA ILE A 219 12.26 -20.80 -0.22
C ILE A 219 11.10 -21.69 0.27
N PRO A 220 11.36 -22.70 1.14
CA PRO A 220 10.37 -23.71 1.47
C PRO A 220 9.10 -23.12 2.10
N THR A 221 7.97 -23.35 1.43
CA THR A 221 6.62 -23.12 1.95
C THR A 221 6.26 -24.18 2.98
N ASN A 222 6.45 -23.88 4.26
CA ASN A 222 5.69 -24.48 5.34
C ASN A 222 5.27 -23.36 6.29
N HIS A 223 4.07 -22.78 6.11
CA HIS A 223 3.26 -22.09 7.13
C HIS A 223 1.97 -21.42 6.56
N MET A 224 1.36 -21.96 5.49
CA MET A 224 0.10 -21.42 4.97
C MET A 224 -1.17 -21.92 5.69
N GLY A 225 -1.05 -22.87 6.63
CA GLY A 225 -2.17 -23.41 7.40
C GLY A 225 -2.49 -22.72 8.74
N LYS A 226 -1.72 -21.71 9.17
CA LYS A 226 -1.88 -21.09 10.51
C LYS A 226 -2.34 -19.63 10.52
N LEU A 227 -2.64 -19.04 9.35
CA LEU A 227 -2.88 -17.60 9.22
C LEU A 227 -4.26 -17.10 9.70
N PHE A 228 -5.15 -17.99 10.17
CA PHE A 228 -6.47 -17.62 10.71
C PHE A 228 -6.76 -18.15 12.13
N GLU A 229 -5.84 -18.86 12.79
CA GLU A 229 -6.12 -19.48 14.10
C GLU A 229 -5.63 -18.68 15.33
N HIS A 230 -4.79 -17.66 15.18
CA HIS A 230 -4.23 -16.94 16.35
C HIS A 230 -4.66 -15.47 16.39
N VAL A 231 -5.94 -15.24 16.68
CA VAL A 231 -6.44 -13.97 17.22
C VAL A 231 -6.61 -14.11 18.74
N SER A 232 -5.56 -14.50 19.45
CA SER A 232 -5.45 -14.39 20.91
C SER A 232 -4.02 -14.74 21.35
N GLY A 233 -3.17 -13.74 21.56
CA GLY A 233 -1.84 -13.98 22.13
C GLY A 233 -0.87 -12.83 21.92
N THR A 234 -0.43 -12.21 23.00
CA THR A 234 0.61 -11.17 23.07
C THR A 234 1.98 -11.79 22.89
N TRP A 235 2.82 -11.30 21.96
CA TRP A 235 4.21 -11.74 21.83
C TRP A 235 5.18 -10.62 21.41
N ASP A 236 6.37 -10.68 22.00
CA ASP A 236 7.49 -9.72 22.15
C ASP A 236 8.60 -9.94 21.09
N TRP A 237 9.14 -8.88 20.48
CA TRP A 237 10.44 -8.94 19.79
C TRP A 237 11.18 -7.58 19.72
N LYS A 238 12.37 -7.54 20.32
CA LYS A 238 13.28 -6.38 20.32
C LYS A 238 14.08 -6.23 19.03
N THR A 239 14.10 -5.04 18.43
CA THR A 239 15.30 -4.51 17.72
C THR A 239 15.41 -2.98 17.85
N LYS A 240 16.65 -2.47 17.94
CA LYS A 240 17.02 -1.09 18.29
C LYS A 240 17.52 -0.36 17.03
N LEU A 241 16.95 0.79 16.69
CA LEU A 241 17.33 1.60 15.52
C LEU A 241 18.05 2.90 15.91
N MET A 242 19.20 3.16 15.27
CA MET A 242 20.00 4.39 15.39
C MET A 242 19.62 5.43 14.33
N SER A 243 19.82 6.72 14.66
CA SER A 243 19.14 7.88 14.09
C SER A 243 19.93 8.67 13.03
N LYS A 244 19.22 9.30 12.09
CA LYS A 244 19.62 10.55 11.40
C LYS A 244 18.38 11.42 11.16
N ARG A 245 18.45 12.73 11.45
CA ARG A 245 17.34 13.70 11.36
C ARG A 245 17.21 14.28 9.95
N ILE A 246 16.00 14.29 9.38
CA ILE A 246 15.64 14.98 8.13
C ILE A 246 14.26 15.63 8.30
N TYR A 247 14.07 16.86 7.78
CA TYR A 247 12.80 17.61 7.88
C TYR A 247 12.16 17.85 6.50
N PRO A 248 11.00 17.24 6.19
CA PRO A 248 10.27 17.47 4.94
C PRO A 248 9.31 18.70 5.02
N LYS A 249 9.15 19.42 3.89
CA LYS A 249 8.16 20.50 3.69
C LYS A 249 7.11 20.07 2.65
N LYS A 250 5.86 20.50 2.88
CA LYS A 250 4.67 20.28 2.02
C LYS A 250 4.92 20.85 0.62
N MET A 251 4.70 20.05 -0.43
CA MET A 251 4.71 20.52 -1.82
C MET A 251 3.41 20.12 -2.54
N PRO A 252 2.72 21.04 -3.23
CA PRO A 252 1.71 20.69 -4.21
C PRO A 252 2.38 20.05 -5.44
N GLY A 253 1.71 19.08 -6.07
CA GLY A 253 2.16 18.52 -7.35
C GLY A 253 2.25 19.61 -8.41
N ILE A 254 3.30 19.58 -9.24
CA ILE A 254 3.45 20.51 -10.36
C ILE A 254 2.86 19.85 -11.60
N TRP A 255 1.80 20.43 -12.14
CA TRP A 255 1.25 20.08 -13.43
C TRP A 255 2.13 20.68 -14.54
N PHE A 256 2.67 19.86 -15.44
CA PHE A 256 3.42 20.31 -16.60
C PHE A 256 2.92 19.58 -17.85
N ASN A 257 2.42 20.33 -18.85
CA ASN A 257 1.82 19.79 -20.09
C ASN A 257 0.71 18.73 -19.88
N GLY A 258 -0.13 18.89 -18.85
CA GLY A 258 -1.21 17.93 -18.56
C GLY A 258 -0.75 16.64 -17.85
N GLU A 259 0.56 16.48 -17.62
CA GLU A 259 1.13 15.40 -16.82
C GLU A 259 1.46 15.91 -15.41
N CYS A 260 1.12 15.13 -14.39
CA CYS A 260 1.51 15.45 -13.03
C CYS A 260 2.95 14.99 -12.79
N ARG A 261 3.90 15.93 -12.75
CA ARG A 261 5.33 15.63 -12.53
C ARG A 261 5.69 15.91 -11.09
N CYS A 262 5.90 14.85 -10.32
CA CYS A 262 6.34 14.97 -8.96
C CYS A 262 7.84 15.29 -8.88
N ASN A 263 8.20 16.58 -8.93
CA ASN A 263 9.55 17.03 -8.63
C ASN A 263 9.76 17.06 -7.11
N TYR A 264 10.57 16.13 -6.58
CA TYR A 264 10.90 16.07 -5.16
C TYR A 264 12.34 16.53 -4.95
N ILE A 265 12.54 17.72 -4.40
CA ILE A 265 13.88 18.26 -4.11
C ILE A 265 14.15 18.15 -2.60
N TYR A 266 15.20 17.41 -2.24
CA TYR A 266 15.77 17.43 -0.88
C TYR A 266 16.68 18.66 -0.73
N ARG A 267 16.35 19.61 0.16
CA ARG A 267 17.33 20.62 0.62
C ARG A 267 17.89 20.20 1.98
N SER A 268 19.18 19.87 2.05
CA SER A 268 19.89 19.81 3.32
C SER A 268 20.11 21.25 3.82
N LYS A 269 19.64 21.58 5.02
CA LYS A 269 20.13 22.77 5.73
C LYS A 269 21.43 22.37 6.42
N GLY A 270 22.56 22.68 5.78
CA GLY A 270 23.85 22.68 6.46
C GLY A 270 23.86 23.71 7.59
N MET A 271 24.47 23.34 8.72
CA MET A 271 24.73 24.25 9.84
C MET A 271 25.46 25.49 9.32
N THR A 272 25.01 26.66 9.76
CA THR A 272 25.68 27.93 9.51
C THR A 272 27.07 27.90 10.14
N SER A 273 28.09 27.79 9.30
CA SER A 273 29.38 28.40 9.55
C SER A 273 29.74 29.15 8.27
N SER A 274 29.98 30.44 8.44
CA SER A 274 30.46 31.40 7.46
C SER A 274 31.47 30.77 6.49
N TYR A 275 31.17 30.76 5.18
CA TYR A 275 32.04 31.19 4.07
C TYR A 275 31.24 31.02 2.76
N ASN A 276 31.20 32.09 1.97
CA ASN A 276 30.54 32.17 0.66
C ASN A 276 31.08 31.13 -0.32
N TYR A 277 30.23 30.29 -0.93
CA TYR A 277 30.49 29.77 -2.29
C TYR A 277 29.18 29.58 -3.07
N TYR A 278 29.28 29.97 -4.35
CA TYR A 278 28.23 30.02 -5.36
C TYR A 278 27.67 28.64 -5.76
N TYR A 279 26.45 28.67 -6.29
CA TYR A 279 25.63 27.62 -6.90
C TYR A 279 26.35 26.45 -7.59
N ILE A 280 25.80 25.23 -7.41
CA ILE A 280 25.73 24.20 -8.47
C ILE A 280 24.29 23.68 -8.54
N ILE A 281 23.58 24.06 -9.60
CA ILE A 281 22.33 23.46 -10.04
C ILE A 281 22.69 22.23 -10.87
N LEU A 282 22.40 21.03 -10.39
CA LEU A 282 22.42 19.83 -11.23
C LEU A 282 20.98 19.54 -11.66
N VAL A 283 20.59 20.09 -12.81
CA VAL A 283 19.49 19.55 -13.60
C VAL A 283 20.08 18.44 -14.45
N LEU A 284 19.85 17.18 -14.10
CA LEU A 284 20.13 16.07 -15.02
C LEU A 284 18.96 15.95 -15.99
N TRP A 285 19.13 16.58 -17.16
CA TRP A 285 18.46 16.17 -18.39
C TRP A 285 19.26 15.02 -18.99
N THR A 286 18.61 13.91 -19.27
CA THR A 286 19.06 13.00 -20.32
C THR A 286 17.91 12.83 -21.29
N ILE A 287 18.02 13.58 -22.40
CA ILE A 287 17.41 13.26 -23.69
C ILE A 287 18.51 12.54 -24.47
N ILE A 288 18.30 11.27 -24.80
CA ILE A 288 18.23 10.63 -26.13
C ILE A 288 17.56 9.28 -25.90
#